data_AF-A0A6U4VEG4-F1
#
_entry.id   AF-A0A6U4VEG4-F1
#
_cell.length_a   1.000
_cell.length_b   1.000
_cell.length_c   1.000
_cell.angle_alpha   90.00
_cell.angle_beta   90.00
_cell.angle_gamma   90.00
#
_symmetry.space_group_name_H-M   'P 1'
#
loop_
_entity.id
_entity.type
_entity.pdbx_description
1 polymer ?
#
loop_
_entity_poly.entity_id
_entity_poly.type
_entity_poly.pdbx_seq_one_letter_code
_entity_poly.pdbx_strand_id
1 'polypeptide(L)'
;YEEELSGDEEDRKHYFTIALEEGVITQEDIDAIGDDEPAPLPVGPPPRPYRMKHFPSNIDAKIEALGGTIDKTQARMKIKEDGKTVSLGTSKTNYIDPRIIASFATREKVPIKSLFSKTHLDKFPWALEVGDDYQFC
;
A
#
# COMPACT_ATOMS: atom_id res chain seq x y z
N TYR A 1 -26.33 -5.87 32.69
CA TYR A 1 -27.47 -5.83 31.77
C TYR A 1 -26.93 -6.18 30.40
N GLU A 2 -26.86 -7.49 30.19
CA GLU A 2 -26.57 -8.15 28.92
C GLU A 2 -27.84 -8.02 28.09
N GLU A 3 -27.76 -7.34 26.94
CA GLU A 3 -28.84 -7.34 25.96
C GLU A 3 -28.20 -7.23 24.57
N GLU A 4 -27.49 -8.29 24.19
CA GLU A 4 -27.13 -8.61 22.81
C GLU A 4 -27.58 -10.06 22.54
N LEU A 5 -28.04 -10.33 21.31
CA LEU A 5 -28.55 -11.60 20.75
C LEU A 5 -30.01 -12.01 21.09
N SER A 6 -30.99 -11.44 20.36
CA SER A 6 -32.29 -12.14 20.17
C SER A 6 -32.98 -11.83 18.82
N GLY A 7 -32.39 -11.02 17.94
CA GLY A 7 -33.10 -10.45 16.79
C GLY A 7 -33.16 -11.30 15.51
N ASP A 8 -32.41 -12.40 15.39
CA ASP A 8 -32.14 -12.95 14.05
C ASP A 8 -32.85 -14.29 13.75
N GLU A 9 -33.71 -14.81 14.61
CA GLU A 9 -34.39 -16.11 14.40
C GLU A 9 -35.85 -15.95 13.93
N GLU A 10 -36.54 -14.91 14.39
CA GLU A 10 -37.97 -14.68 14.15
C GLU A 10 -38.21 -14.04 12.77
N ASP A 11 -37.38 -13.08 12.38
CA ASP A 11 -37.47 -12.42 11.08
C ASP A 11 -37.17 -13.39 9.92
N ARG A 12 -36.24 -14.34 10.12
CA ARG A 12 -35.95 -15.39 9.14
C ARG A 12 -37.17 -16.27 8.89
N LYS A 13 -37.92 -16.64 9.94
CA LYS A 13 -39.14 -17.45 9.80
C LYS A 13 -40.21 -16.70 9.02
N HIS A 14 -40.33 -15.39 9.24
CA HIS A 14 -41.29 -14.53 8.56
C HIS A 14 -41.05 -14.44 7.04
N TYR A 15 -39.79 -14.40 6.59
CA TYR A 15 -39.47 -14.38 5.15
C TYR A 15 -39.90 -15.66 4.42
N PHE A 16 -39.68 -16.84 5.01
CA PHE A 16 -40.12 -18.10 4.39
C PHE A 16 -41.65 -18.22 4.33
N THR A 17 -42.36 -17.67 5.33
CA THR A 17 -43.83 -17.64 5.33
C THR A 17 -44.37 -16.75 4.21
N ILE A 18 -43.80 -15.57 4.00
CA ILE A 18 -44.20 -14.68 2.90
C ILE A 18 -43.94 -15.36 1.54
N ALA A 19 -42.80 -16.02 1.37
CA ALA A 19 -42.46 -16.68 0.11
C ALA A 19 -43.40 -17.86 -0.23
N LEU A 20 -43.90 -18.58 0.79
CA LEU A 20 -44.94 -19.61 0.65
C LEU A 20 -46.31 -18.99 0.28
N GLU A 21 -46.68 -17.87 0.91
CA GLU A 21 -47.94 -17.16 0.63
C GLU A 21 -47.97 -16.53 -0.77
N GLU A 22 -46.84 -16.01 -1.24
CA GLU A 22 -46.69 -15.48 -2.61
C GLU A 22 -46.56 -16.59 -3.67
N GLY A 23 -46.49 -17.87 -3.26
CA GLY A 23 -46.39 -19.03 -4.14
C GLY A 23 -45.06 -19.11 -4.90
N VAL A 24 -44.05 -18.39 -4.43
CA VAL A 24 -42.70 -18.36 -5.02
C VAL A 24 -41.94 -19.65 -4.70
N ILE A 25 -42.28 -20.29 -3.58
CA ILE A 25 -41.71 -21.55 -3.10
C ILE A 25 -42.88 -22.44 -2.64
N THR A 26 -42.87 -23.73 -3.00
CA THR A 26 -43.82 -24.71 -2.46
C THR A 26 -43.22 -25.47 -1.29
N GLN A 27 -44.06 -26.03 -0.41
CA GLN A 27 -43.57 -26.84 0.71
C GLN A 27 -42.73 -28.04 0.23
N GLU A 28 -43.05 -28.59 -0.94
CA GLU A 28 -42.29 -29.67 -1.59
C GLU A 28 -40.90 -29.21 -2.05
N ASP A 29 -40.76 -27.95 -2.49
CA ASP A 29 -39.45 -27.38 -2.86
C ASP A 29 -38.54 -27.19 -1.64
N ILE A 30 -39.12 -26.90 -0.47
CA ILE A 30 -38.38 -26.80 0.80
C ILE A 30 -37.91 -28.20 1.24
N ASP A 31 -38.80 -29.18 1.16
CA ASP A 31 -38.51 -30.57 1.54
C ASP A 31 -37.55 -31.26 0.55
N ALA A 32 -37.48 -30.78 -0.70
CA ALA A 32 -36.55 -31.25 -1.74
C ALA A 32 -35.14 -30.65 -1.61
N ILE A 33 -34.98 -29.54 -0.87
CA ILE A 33 -33.67 -29.08 -0.39
C ILE A 33 -33.31 -30.03 0.75
N GLY A 34 -32.77 -31.20 0.41
CA GLY A 34 -32.19 -32.09 1.41
C GLY A 34 -31.19 -31.33 2.28
N ASP A 35 -30.99 -31.81 3.52
CA ASP A 35 -29.99 -31.33 4.47
C ASP A 35 -28.53 -31.58 3.98
N ASP A 36 -28.26 -31.42 2.69
CA ASP A 36 -26.92 -31.33 2.14
C ASP A 36 -26.35 -29.99 2.61
N GLU A 37 -25.82 -30.02 3.83
CA GLU A 37 -25.01 -28.94 4.38
C GLU A 37 -23.93 -28.62 3.33
N PRO A 38 -23.96 -27.42 2.71
CA PRO A 38 -22.99 -27.11 1.68
C PRO A 38 -21.61 -27.21 2.31
N ALA A 39 -20.75 -28.06 1.73
CA ALA A 39 -19.39 -28.27 2.22
C ALA A 39 -18.77 -26.89 2.54
N PRO A 40 -18.18 -26.71 3.74
CA PRO A 40 -17.77 -25.39 4.18
C PRO A 40 -16.87 -24.77 3.13
N LEU A 41 -17.33 -23.66 2.54
CA LEU A 41 -16.51 -22.89 1.61
C LEU A 41 -15.18 -22.59 2.32
N PRO A 42 -14.02 -22.71 1.65
CA PRO A 42 -12.75 -22.36 2.27
C PRO A 42 -12.78 -20.85 2.58
N VAL A 43 -13.17 -20.52 3.82
CA VAL A 43 -13.22 -19.15 4.30
C VAL A 43 -11.76 -18.71 4.45
N GLY A 44 -11.32 -17.88 3.50
CA GLY A 44 -10.04 -17.19 3.64
C GLY A 44 -10.01 -16.39 4.95
N PRO A 45 -8.83 -15.94 5.38
CA PRO A 45 -8.72 -15.05 6.53
C PRO A 45 -9.74 -13.91 6.41
N PRO A 46 -10.39 -13.50 7.50
CA PRO A 46 -11.42 -12.47 7.45
C PRO A 46 -10.85 -11.21 6.78
N PRO A 47 -11.68 -10.49 6.00
CA PRO A 47 -11.24 -9.24 5.40
C PRO A 47 -10.71 -8.32 6.51
N ARG A 48 -9.58 -7.66 6.25
CA ARG A 48 -9.01 -6.71 7.22
C ARG A 48 -10.10 -5.70 7.60
N PRO A 49 -10.31 -5.44 8.89
CA PRO A 49 -11.34 -4.51 9.33
C PRO A 49 -11.12 -3.14 8.69
N TYR A 50 -12.19 -2.52 8.22
CA TYR A 50 -12.10 -1.19 7.62
C TYR A 50 -11.70 -0.16 8.69
N ARG A 51 -10.53 0.45 8.52
CA ARG A 51 -10.05 1.49 9.43
C ARG A 51 -10.65 2.85 9.05
N MET A 52 -11.69 3.27 9.78
CA MET A 52 -12.27 4.60 9.65
C MET A 52 -11.20 5.67 9.94
N LYS A 53 -10.98 6.57 8.97
CA LYS A 53 -10.09 7.72 9.16
C LYS A 53 -10.83 8.74 10.03
N HIS A 54 -10.31 8.96 11.23
CA HIS A 54 -10.82 9.95 12.17
C HIS A 54 -10.52 11.36 11.66
N PHE A 55 -11.44 12.28 11.94
CA PHE A 55 -11.23 13.70 11.65
C PHE A 55 -10.04 14.21 12.47
N PRO A 56 -9.09 14.95 11.87
CA PRO A 56 -7.91 15.43 12.59
C PRO A 56 -8.32 16.38 13.71
N SER A 57 -7.75 16.18 14.91
CA SER A 57 -7.98 17.07 16.05
C SER A 57 -7.35 18.45 15.86
N ASN A 58 -6.21 18.53 15.17
CA ASN A 58 -5.54 19.76 14.80
C ASN A 58 -5.57 19.92 13.27
N ILE A 59 -6.47 20.78 12.80
CA ILE A 59 -6.73 21.02 11.37
C ILE A 59 -5.55 21.79 10.75
N ASP A 60 -5.01 22.78 11.44
CA ASP A 60 -3.93 23.64 10.92
C ASP A 60 -2.65 22.85 10.66
N ALA A 61 -2.24 22.01 11.63
CA ALA A 61 -1.11 21.10 11.45
C ALA A 61 -1.36 20.10 10.30
N LYS A 62 -2.62 19.72 10.06
CA LYS A 62 -2.97 18.83 8.96
C LYS A 62 -2.87 19.54 7.61
N ILE A 63 -3.28 20.79 7.52
CA ILE A 63 -3.15 21.63 6.32
C ILE A 63 -1.68 21.78 5.95
N GLU A 64 -0.82 22.12 6.93
CA GLU A 64 0.62 22.24 6.70
C GLU A 64 1.25 20.92 6.20
N ALA A 65 0.92 19.81 6.86
CA ALA A 65 1.42 18.49 6.46
C ALA A 65 0.96 18.08 5.04
N LEU A 66 -0.26 18.44 4.66
CA LEU A 66 -0.78 18.21 3.31
C LEU A 66 -0.06 19.09 2.28
N GLY A 67 0.20 20.37 2.61
CA GLY A 67 1.01 21.26 1.79
C GLY A 67 2.39 20.66 1.48
N GLY A 68 3.12 20.23 2.51
CA GLY A 68 4.42 19.57 2.31
C GLY A 68 4.33 18.24 1.54
N THR A 69 3.19 17.56 1.55
CA THR A 69 2.98 16.35 0.73
C THR A 69 2.75 16.70 -0.73
N ILE A 70 2.02 17.78 -1.01
CA ILE A 70 1.78 18.31 -2.36
C ILE A 70 3.12 18.69 -2.99
N ASP A 71 3.95 19.46 -2.30
CA ASP A 71 5.25 19.92 -2.82
C ASP A 71 6.17 18.75 -3.16
N LYS A 72 6.27 17.75 -2.26
CA LYS A 72 7.03 16.53 -2.50
C LYS A 72 6.51 15.75 -3.70
N THR A 73 5.19 15.71 -3.88
CA THR A 73 4.56 14.99 -4.99
C THR A 73 4.80 15.72 -6.31
N GLN A 74 4.68 17.04 -6.34
CA GLN A 74 4.99 17.86 -7.51
C GLN A 74 6.46 17.73 -7.93
N ALA A 75 7.39 17.79 -6.98
CA ALA A 75 8.82 17.58 -7.27
C ALA A 75 9.07 16.19 -7.90
N ARG A 76 8.45 15.13 -7.36
CA ARG A 76 8.56 13.77 -7.92
C ARG A 76 7.96 13.65 -9.31
N MET A 77 6.83 14.31 -9.56
CA MET A 77 6.21 14.35 -10.88
C MET A 77 7.14 14.99 -11.91
N LYS A 78 7.69 16.16 -11.59
CA LYS A 78 8.64 16.86 -12.47
C LYS A 78 9.85 16.00 -12.81
N ILE A 79 10.49 15.39 -11.79
CA ILE A 79 11.64 14.50 -11.99
C ILE A 79 11.28 13.33 -12.91
N LYS A 80 10.08 12.75 -12.75
CA LYS A 80 9.62 11.65 -13.59
C LYS A 80 9.37 12.10 -15.03
N GLU A 81 8.87 13.31 -15.24
CA GLU A 81 8.64 13.87 -16.56
C GLU A 81 9.94 14.19 -17.31
N ASP A 82 10.88 14.84 -16.63
CA ASP A 82 12.20 15.15 -17.17
C ASP A 82 12.99 13.87 -17.50
N GLY A 83 12.78 12.80 -16.72
CA GLY A 83 13.42 11.50 -16.91
C GLY A 83 12.78 10.57 -17.95
N LYS A 84 11.72 10.96 -18.66
CA LYS A 84 11.00 10.05 -19.59
C LYS A 84 11.86 9.55 -20.76
N THR A 85 12.82 10.35 -21.20
CA THR A 85 13.62 10.08 -22.41
C THR A 85 15.00 9.51 -22.10
N VAL A 86 15.39 9.43 -20.81
CA VAL A 86 16.75 9.09 -20.39
C VAL A 86 16.74 7.91 -19.42
N SER A 87 17.53 6.88 -19.71
CA SER A 87 17.74 5.76 -18.79
C SER A 87 18.83 6.08 -17.77
N LEU A 88 18.44 6.54 -16.58
CA LEU A 88 19.37 6.88 -15.50
C LEU A 88 20.09 5.67 -14.90
N GLY A 89 19.52 4.47 -15.03
CA GLY A 89 20.10 3.25 -14.43
C GLY A 89 21.37 2.81 -15.15
N THR A 90 21.39 2.88 -16.49
CA THR A 90 22.54 2.46 -17.30
C THR A 90 23.70 3.43 -17.14
N SER A 91 23.44 4.74 -17.24
CA SER A 91 24.45 5.79 -17.03
C SER A 91 25.15 5.66 -15.69
N LYS A 92 24.36 5.54 -14.62
CA LYS A 92 24.85 5.42 -13.25
C LYS A 92 25.65 4.15 -12.96
N THR A 93 25.32 3.03 -13.59
CA THR A 93 25.98 1.75 -13.29
C THR A 93 27.27 1.56 -14.08
N ASN A 94 27.33 2.12 -15.30
CA ASN A 94 28.35 1.74 -16.28
C ASN A 94 29.24 2.90 -16.74
N TYR A 95 28.79 4.15 -16.59
CA TYR A 95 29.46 5.29 -17.23
C TYR A 95 29.86 6.40 -16.24
N ILE A 96 29.20 6.49 -15.09
CA ILE A 96 29.56 7.43 -14.04
C ILE A 96 30.57 6.77 -13.10
N ASP A 97 31.70 7.43 -12.84
CA ASP A 97 32.65 6.99 -11.82
C ASP A 97 31.99 7.08 -10.43
N PRO A 98 31.82 5.96 -9.71
CA PRO A 98 31.13 5.95 -8.43
C PRO A 98 31.81 6.82 -7.36
N ARG A 99 33.09 7.16 -7.50
CA ARG A 99 33.83 8.06 -6.60
C ARG A 99 33.34 9.51 -6.68
N ILE A 100 32.84 9.92 -7.85
CA ILE A 100 32.22 11.24 -8.02
C ILE A 100 30.96 11.31 -7.13
N ILE A 101 30.16 10.24 -7.12
CA ILE A 101 28.94 10.18 -6.32
C ILE A 101 29.27 10.06 -4.82
N ALA A 102 30.29 9.27 -4.45
CA ALA A 102 30.70 9.10 -3.07
C ALA A 102 31.26 10.39 -2.44
N SER A 103 32.17 11.08 -3.12
CA SER A 103 32.71 12.37 -2.67
C SER A 103 31.63 13.44 -2.56
N PHE A 104 30.70 13.50 -3.52
CA PHE A 104 29.53 14.38 -3.45
C PHE A 104 28.66 14.10 -2.21
N ALA A 105 28.40 12.82 -1.91
CA ALA A 105 27.58 12.43 -0.76
C ALA A 105 28.21 12.90 0.57
N THR A 106 29.53 12.76 0.70
CA THR A 106 30.28 13.22 1.88
C THR A 106 30.26 14.74 1.98
N ARG A 107 30.49 15.44 0.87
CA ARG A 107 30.51 16.92 0.81
C ARG A 107 29.16 17.54 1.19
N GLU A 108 28.07 17.05 0.63
CA GLU A 108 26.71 17.57 0.86
C GLU A 108 26.01 16.93 2.07
N LYS A 109 26.69 16.04 2.80
CA LYS A 109 26.15 15.28 3.95
C LYS A 109 24.87 14.52 3.60
N VAL A 110 24.80 14.00 2.37
CA VAL A 110 23.67 13.21 1.89
C VAL A 110 23.93 11.73 2.23
N PRO A 111 22.97 11.01 2.83
CA PRO A 111 23.15 9.59 3.12
C PRO A 111 23.42 8.80 1.83
N ILE A 112 24.57 8.11 1.73
CA ILE A 112 24.95 7.39 0.50
C ILE A 112 23.91 6.35 0.04
N LYS A 113 23.14 5.79 0.99
CA LYS A 113 22.03 4.85 0.73
C LYS A 113 20.87 5.46 -0.06
N SER A 114 20.73 6.80 -0.09
CA SER A 114 19.73 7.48 -0.93
C SER A 114 20.19 7.58 -2.37
N LEU A 115 21.52 7.65 -2.60
CA LEU A 115 22.12 7.75 -3.92
C LEU A 115 22.40 6.38 -4.51
N PHE A 116 22.91 5.41 -3.76
CA PHE A 116 23.20 4.06 -4.21
C PHE A 116 22.28 3.02 -3.55
N SER A 117 21.70 2.12 -4.35
CA SER A 117 21.04 0.94 -3.80
C SER A 117 22.06 -0.03 -3.23
N LYS A 118 21.61 -0.98 -2.39
CA LYS A 118 22.47 -2.02 -1.79
C LYS A 118 23.40 -2.70 -2.80
N THR A 119 22.85 -3.08 -3.95
CA THR A 119 23.61 -3.70 -5.05
C THR A 119 24.75 -2.84 -5.60
N HIS A 120 24.59 -1.51 -5.63
CA HIS A 120 25.65 -0.60 -6.07
C HIS A 120 26.73 -0.45 -5.00
N LEU A 121 26.34 -0.41 -3.72
CA LEU A 121 27.29 -0.33 -2.60
C LEU A 121 28.18 -1.57 -2.55
N ASP A 122 27.59 -2.75 -2.72
CA ASP A 122 28.32 -4.02 -2.72
C ASP A 122 29.28 -4.14 -3.92
N LYS A 123 28.94 -3.49 -5.06
CA LYS A 123 29.77 -3.49 -6.28
C LYS A 123 30.95 -2.52 -6.21
N PHE A 124 30.81 -1.41 -5.49
CA PHE A 124 31.80 -0.33 -5.48
C PHE A 124 32.34 0.01 -4.07
N PRO A 125 32.83 -0.98 -3.29
CA PRO A 125 33.38 -0.71 -1.95
C PRO A 125 34.59 0.23 -2.01
N TRP A 126 35.43 0.08 -3.02
CA TRP A 126 36.62 0.91 -3.28
C TRP A 126 36.29 2.38 -3.53
N ALA A 127 35.06 2.71 -3.93
CA ALA A 127 34.67 4.09 -4.18
C ALA A 127 34.22 4.84 -2.93
N LEU A 128 33.88 4.11 -1.85
CA LEU A 128 33.37 4.69 -0.61
C LEU A 128 34.48 5.24 0.31
N GLU A 129 35.73 4.82 0.09
CA GLU A 129 36.89 5.24 0.89
C GLU A 129 37.49 6.58 0.41
N VAL A 130 36.87 7.19 -0.60
CA VAL A 130 37.36 8.40 -1.25
C VAL A 130 36.99 9.66 -0.45
N GLY A 131 37.94 10.61 -0.38
CA GLY A 131 37.76 11.92 0.24
C GLY A 131 36.72 12.80 -0.47
N ASP A 132 36.31 13.87 0.20
CA ASP A 132 35.36 14.86 -0.31
C ASP A 132 35.96 15.81 -1.37
N ASP A 133 37.28 15.80 -1.52
CA ASP A 133 38.09 16.58 -2.46
C ASP A 133 38.29 15.90 -3.83
N TYR A 134 37.74 14.70 -4.02
CA TYR A 134 37.90 13.97 -5.27
C TYR A 134 37.34 14.72 -6.48
N GLN A 135 38.19 14.86 -7.50
CA GLN A 135 37.85 15.48 -8.77
C GLN A 135 38.20 14.53 -9.91
N PHE A 136 37.25 14.35 -10.83
CA PHE A 136 37.45 13.56 -12.04
C PHE A 136 38.20 14.41 -13.08
N CYS A 137 39.25 13.84 -13.67
CA CYS A 137 40.15 14.50 -14.62
C CYS A 137 39.86 14.07 -16.06
#